data_AF-A0A7V9DZB7-F1
#
_entry.id   AF-A0A7V9DZB7-F1
#
_cell.length_a   1.000
_cell.length_b   1.000
_cell.length_c   1.000
_cell.angle_alpha   90.00
_cell.angle_beta   90.00
_cell.angle_gamma   90.00
#
_symmetry.space_group_name_H-M   'P 1'
#
loop_
_entity.id
_entity.type
_entity.pdbx_description
1 polymer ?
#
loop_
_entity_poly.entity_id
_entity_poly.type
_entity_poly.pdbx_seq_one_letter_code
_entity_poly.pdbx_strand_id
1 'polypeptide(L)'
;MKASLKQRVIPVSIVFTVAATGLVGCATNSACPSMGFERFARADRIVITDNLNRELRTVTDKPTLDAINEFAMSQRDGFSTPFAGTPVALLRANFYSGAKFLGDFGVGRTFLSAQGCGSFHSRGVAPDDRATIMRLFAVKDPYVRTQ
;
A
#
# COMPACT_ATOMS: atom_id res chain seq x y z
N MET A 1 68.84 -5.16 -42.00
CA MET A 1 68.70 -6.61 -42.22
C MET A 1 67.62 -7.13 -41.28
N LYS A 2 66.40 -7.30 -41.80
CA LYS A 2 65.69 -8.59 -41.96
C LYS A 2 65.38 -9.36 -40.66
N ALA A 3 64.11 -9.19 -40.26
CA ALA A 3 63.12 -10.23 -39.91
C ALA A 3 63.32 -11.06 -38.62
N SER A 4 62.27 -11.12 -37.81
CA SER A 4 61.43 -12.33 -37.67
C SER A 4 60.67 -12.29 -36.34
N LEU A 5 59.47 -11.69 -36.32
CA LEU A 5 58.51 -11.91 -35.24
C LEU A 5 57.57 -13.04 -35.66
N LYS A 6 57.75 -14.21 -35.02
CA LYS A 6 56.87 -15.37 -35.16
C LYS A 6 55.46 -15.03 -34.67
N GLN A 7 54.52 -14.93 -35.59
CA GLN A 7 53.08 -14.94 -35.32
C GLN A 7 52.69 -16.31 -34.74
N ARG A 8 52.33 -16.36 -33.45
CA ARG A 8 51.69 -17.53 -32.84
C ARG A 8 50.18 -17.38 -33.01
N VAL A 9 49.58 -18.28 -33.76
CA VAL A 9 48.13 -18.42 -33.92
C VAL A 9 47.58 -18.96 -32.60
N ILE A 10 46.80 -18.16 -31.87
CA ILE A 10 46.08 -18.60 -30.67
C ILE A 10 44.67 -19.00 -31.13
N PRO A 11 44.22 -20.24 -30.86
CA PRO A 11 42.88 -20.67 -31.26
C PRO A 11 41.81 -19.90 -30.47
N VAL A 12 40.92 -19.27 -31.24
CA VAL A 12 39.75 -18.52 -30.78
C VAL A 12 38.71 -19.53 -30.29
N SER A 13 38.67 -19.80 -28.98
CA SER A 13 37.56 -20.50 -28.34
C SER A 13 36.47 -19.49 -28.01
N ILE A 14 35.51 -19.34 -28.93
CA ILE A 14 34.26 -18.62 -28.68
C ILE A 14 33.43 -19.50 -27.75
N VAL A 15 33.48 -19.22 -26.45
CA VAL A 15 32.50 -19.75 -25.49
C VAL A 15 31.32 -18.79 -25.50
N PHE A 16 30.29 -19.13 -26.28
CA PHE A 16 28.96 -18.53 -26.14
C PHE A 16 28.33 -19.06 -24.85
N THR A 17 28.63 -18.42 -23.71
CA THR A 17 27.82 -18.62 -22.50
C THR A 17 26.55 -17.81 -22.67
N VAL A 18 25.51 -18.46 -23.19
CA VAL A 18 24.11 -18.02 -23.04
C VAL A 18 23.79 -18.12 -21.54
N ALA A 19 24.10 -17.05 -20.80
CA ALA A 19 23.64 -16.91 -19.43
C ALA A 19 22.12 -16.71 -19.49
N ALA A 20 21.40 -17.79 -19.22
CA ALA A 20 19.96 -17.82 -19.07
C ALA A 20 19.51 -16.66 -18.17
N THR A 21 18.69 -15.79 -18.74
CA THR A 21 17.86 -14.82 -18.06
C THR A 21 16.94 -15.56 -17.08
N GLY A 22 17.45 -15.79 -15.87
CA GLY A 22 16.66 -16.27 -14.75
C GLY A 22 15.56 -15.25 -14.47
N LEU A 23 14.32 -15.67 -14.66
CA LEU A 23 13.09 -14.98 -14.33
C LEU A 23 13.11 -14.55 -12.84
N VAL A 24 13.62 -13.36 -12.55
CA VAL A 24 13.36 -12.68 -11.28
C VAL A 24 11.96 -12.09 -11.38
N GLY A 25 10.96 -12.91 -11.10
CA GLY A 25 9.56 -12.52 -11.27
C GLY A 25 8.57 -13.29 -10.41
N CYS A 26 9.02 -13.95 -9.33
CA CYS A 26 8.11 -14.33 -8.27
C CYS A 26 8.00 -13.14 -7.31
N ALA A 27 7.07 -12.22 -7.58
CA ALA A 27 6.53 -11.35 -6.55
C ALA A 27 5.83 -12.26 -5.54
N THR A 28 6.61 -12.80 -4.60
CA THR A 28 6.08 -13.49 -3.43
C THR A 28 5.11 -12.52 -2.77
N ASN A 29 3.89 -12.97 -2.46
CA ASN A 29 2.92 -12.23 -1.67
C ASN A 29 3.54 -11.96 -0.28
N SER A 30 4.36 -10.93 -0.18
CA SER A 30 5.07 -10.57 1.03
C SER A 30 4.03 -9.97 1.96
N ALA A 31 3.58 -10.76 2.93
CA ALA A 31 2.78 -10.26 4.04
C ALA A 31 3.55 -9.10 4.70
N CYS A 32 2.85 -8.00 4.98
CA CYS A 32 3.43 -6.90 5.75
C CYS A 32 3.15 -7.24 7.22
N PRO A 33 4.16 -7.68 8.01
CA PRO A 33 3.92 -8.20 9.36
C PRO A 33 3.31 -7.16 10.31
N SER A 34 3.45 -5.87 10.01
CA SER A 34 2.64 -4.81 10.57
C SER A 34 2.58 -3.66 9.58
N MET A 35 1.38 -3.11 9.34
CA MET A 35 1.19 -1.96 8.46
C MET A 35 1.82 -0.66 8.99
N GLY A 36 2.37 -0.66 10.21
CA GLY A 36 3.06 0.48 10.80
C GLY A 36 2.12 1.62 11.18
N PHE A 37 0.87 1.31 11.56
CA PHE A 37 -0.17 2.30 11.88
C PHE A 37 0.14 3.12 13.14
N GLU A 38 1.15 2.74 13.94
CA GLU A 38 1.61 3.49 15.10
C GLU A 38 1.96 4.94 14.76
N ARG A 39 2.34 5.21 13.51
CA ARG A 39 2.62 6.56 13.00
C ARG A 39 1.39 7.47 13.00
N PHE A 40 0.17 6.92 12.90
CA PHE A 40 -1.08 7.68 12.89
C PHE A 40 -1.40 8.34 14.23
N ALA A 41 -0.84 7.84 15.33
CA ALA A 41 -0.98 8.44 16.65
C ALA A 41 -0.39 9.87 16.75
N ARG A 42 0.40 10.30 15.75
CA ARG A 42 0.95 11.66 15.66
C ARG A 42 0.13 12.60 14.76
N ALA A 43 -0.99 12.11 14.20
CA ALA A 43 -1.80 12.90 13.31
C ALA A 43 -2.49 14.05 14.07
N ASP A 44 -2.43 15.26 13.51
CA ASP A 44 -3.19 16.41 13.97
C ASP A 44 -4.43 16.67 13.10
N ARG A 45 -4.52 15.99 11.94
CA ARG A 45 -5.62 16.08 11.02
C ARG A 45 -5.79 14.79 10.23
N ILE A 46 -7.04 14.41 9.99
CA ILE A 46 -7.41 13.38 9.02
C ILE A 46 -8.30 14.00 7.96
N VAL A 47 -7.96 13.78 6.69
CA VAL A 47 -8.78 14.22 5.55
C VAL A 47 -9.43 12.99 4.93
N ILE A 48 -10.74 12.90 5.04
CA ILE A 48 -11.55 11.87 4.40
C ILE A 48 -11.80 12.28 2.95
N THR A 49 -11.39 11.44 2.01
CA THR A 49 -11.54 11.68 0.57
C THR A 49 -12.26 10.53 -0.11
N ASP A 50 -12.76 10.78 -1.32
CA ASP A 50 -13.10 9.72 -2.25
C ASP A 50 -11.86 9.14 -2.97
N ASN A 51 -12.08 8.22 -3.92
CA ASN A 51 -11.00 7.64 -4.74
C ASN A 51 -10.42 8.59 -5.80
N LEU A 52 -11.05 9.74 -6.03
CA LEU A 52 -10.57 10.82 -6.90
C LEU A 52 -9.86 11.92 -6.10
N ASN A 53 -9.58 11.67 -4.80
CA ASN A 53 -8.99 12.62 -3.86
C ASN A 53 -9.82 13.89 -3.63
N ARG A 54 -11.13 13.85 -3.90
CA ARG A 54 -12.03 14.95 -3.51
C ARG A 54 -12.27 14.86 -2.01
N GLU A 55 -12.04 15.97 -1.30
CA GLU A 55 -12.29 16.06 0.13
C GLU A 55 -13.80 15.96 0.42
N LEU A 56 -14.15 15.08 1.35
CA LEU A 56 -15.52 14.87 1.82
C LEU A 56 -15.69 15.39 3.25
N ARG A 57 -14.63 15.29 4.07
CA ARG A 57 -14.61 15.75 5.46
C ARG A 57 -13.18 15.92 5.95
N THR A 58 -12.93 16.98 6.71
CA THR A 58 -11.71 17.14 7.50
C THR A 58 -12.01 16.95 8.99
N VAL A 59 -11.22 16.13 9.67
CA VAL A 59 -11.30 15.84 11.11
C VAL A 59 -10.07 16.44 11.78
N THR A 60 -10.30 17.26 12.80
CA THR A 60 -9.24 17.89 13.63
C THR A 60 -9.52 17.78 15.13
N ASP A 61 -10.71 17.32 15.53
CA ASP A 61 -11.04 17.13 16.93
C ASP A 61 -10.34 15.86 17.47
N LYS A 62 -9.67 16.02 18.61
CA LYS A 62 -8.87 14.97 19.24
C LYS A 62 -9.65 13.66 19.46
N PRO A 63 -10.90 13.66 19.97
CA PRO A 63 -11.63 12.42 20.20
C PRO A 63 -11.89 11.62 18.91
N THR A 64 -12.29 12.26 17.81
CA THR A 64 -12.52 11.56 16.54
C THR A 64 -11.20 11.10 15.91
N LEU A 65 -10.14 11.91 15.99
CA LEU A 65 -8.80 11.50 15.54
C LEU A 65 -8.35 10.22 16.26
N ASP A 66 -8.48 10.20 17.58
CA ASP A 66 -8.10 9.06 18.41
C ASP A 66 -8.93 7.81 18.07
N ALA A 67 -10.25 7.95 17.93
CA ALA A 67 -11.12 6.83 17.58
C ALA A 67 -10.80 6.22 16.21
N ILE A 68 -10.49 7.05 15.20
CA ILE A 68 -10.09 6.56 13.87
C ILE A 68 -8.71 5.87 13.94
N ASN A 69 -7.77 6.45 14.68
CA ASN A 69 -6.44 5.86 14.88
C ASN A 69 -6.52 4.52 15.62
N GLU A 70 -7.29 4.44 16.71
CA GLU A 70 -7.52 3.19 17.45
C GLU A 70 -8.18 2.12 16.58
N PHE A 71 -9.14 2.50 15.74
CA PHE A 71 -9.72 1.59 14.77
C PHE A 71 -8.67 1.09 13.78
N ALA A 72 -7.85 1.96 13.20
CA ALA A 72 -6.80 1.52 12.28
C ALA A 72 -5.82 0.56 12.98
N MET A 73 -5.38 0.91 14.20
CA MET A 73 -4.50 0.10 15.03
C MET A 73 -5.07 -1.29 15.35
N SER A 74 -6.37 -1.40 15.65
CA SER A 74 -7.01 -2.70 15.89
C SER A 74 -7.07 -3.59 14.65
N GLN A 75 -6.95 -2.99 13.46
CA GLN A 75 -6.98 -3.69 12.17
C GLN A 75 -5.58 -3.98 11.60
N ARG A 76 -4.49 -3.64 12.30
CA ARG A 76 -3.10 -3.65 11.78
C ARG A 76 -2.59 -4.96 11.17
N ASP A 77 -3.17 -6.09 11.56
CA ASP A 77 -2.77 -7.43 11.14
C ASP A 77 -3.58 -7.94 9.94
N GLY A 78 -3.09 -8.98 9.27
CA GLY A 78 -3.81 -9.68 8.19
C GLY A 78 -3.81 -8.98 6.83
N PHE A 79 -3.07 -7.88 6.68
CA PHE A 79 -2.85 -7.20 5.40
C PHE A 79 -1.89 -8.00 4.51
N SER A 80 -2.25 -8.14 3.24
CA SER A 80 -1.43 -8.77 2.21
C SER A 80 -1.58 -8.03 0.88
N THR A 81 -0.60 -8.20 -0.01
CA THR A 81 -0.69 -7.70 -1.39
C THR A 81 -1.46 -8.73 -2.21
N PRO A 82 -2.64 -8.41 -2.76
CA PRO A 82 -3.37 -9.36 -3.58
C PRO A 82 -2.66 -9.58 -4.92
N PHE A 83 -2.60 -10.84 -5.36
CA PHE A 83 -1.95 -11.22 -6.63
C PHE A 83 -2.55 -10.52 -7.86
N ALA A 84 -3.87 -10.32 -7.87
CA ALA A 84 -4.59 -9.63 -8.95
C ALA A 84 -4.61 -8.10 -8.81
N GLY A 85 -3.79 -7.54 -7.92
CA GLY A 85 -3.76 -6.12 -7.59
C GLY A 85 -4.67 -5.73 -6.43
N THR A 86 -4.30 -4.68 -5.72
CA THR A 86 -5.04 -4.20 -4.55
C THR A 86 -6.36 -3.55 -4.98
N PRO A 87 -7.51 -3.98 -4.42
CA PRO A 87 -8.79 -3.37 -4.74
C PRO A 87 -8.80 -1.88 -4.33
N VAL A 88 -9.43 -1.05 -5.16
CA VAL A 88 -9.47 0.40 -4.94
C VAL A 88 -10.62 0.75 -3.99
N ALA A 89 -10.29 1.23 -2.79
CA ALA A 89 -11.27 1.80 -1.87
C ALA A 89 -11.81 3.13 -2.41
N LEU A 90 -13.13 3.31 -2.31
CA LEU A 90 -13.85 4.53 -2.69
C LEU A 90 -13.85 5.59 -1.60
N LEU A 91 -13.44 5.24 -0.38
CA LEU A 91 -13.22 6.16 0.73
C LEU A 91 -11.84 5.93 1.33
N ARG A 92 -11.16 7.01 1.68
CA ARG A 92 -9.84 6.99 2.32
C ARG A 92 -9.76 8.02 3.44
N ALA A 93 -9.21 7.62 4.58
CA ALA A 93 -8.71 8.54 5.59
C ALA A 93 -7.23 8.79 5.34
N ASN A 94 -6.88 10.05 5.08
CA ASN A 94 -5.50 10.48 4.87
C ASN A 94 -5.00 11.19 6.14
N PHE A 95 -3.98 10.65 6.79
CA PHE A 95 -3.47 11.13 8.07
C PHE A 95 -2.34 12.13 7.85
N TYR A 96 -2.37 13.26 8.56
CA TYR A 96 -1.37 14.32 8.46
C TYR A 96 -0.89 14.77 9.83
N SER A 97 0.36 15.26 9.89
CA SER A 97 0.91 16.07 10.97
C SER A 97 1.48 17.34 10.35
N GLY A 98 0.80 18.46 10.51
CA GLY A 98 1.03 19.69 9.77
C GLY A 98 0.92 19.46 8.26
N ALA A 99 2.02 19.70 7.54
CA ALA A 99 2.12 19.46 6.10
C ALA A 99 2.55 18.02 5.74
N LYS A 100 2.96 17.20 6.72
CA LYS A 100 3.51 15.87 6.47
C LYS A 100 2.40 14.84 6.36
N PHE A 101 2.35 14.12 5.25
CA PHE A 101 1.52 12.92 5.10
C PHE A 101 2.11 11.75 5.90
N LEU A 102 1.27 11.13 6.73
CA LEU A 102 1.65 9.99 7.57
C LEU A 102 1.21 8.67 6.94
N GLY A 103 0.25 8.68 6.02
CA GLY A 103 -0.27 7.47 5.36
C GLY A 103 -1.79 7.52 5.23
N ASP A 104 -2.35 6.50 4.60
CA ASP A 104 -3.78 6.37 4.37
C ASP A 104 -4.35 5.06 4.92
N PHE A 105 -5.65 5.09 5.15
CA PHE A 105 -6.47 3.95 5.49
C PHE A 105 -7.79 3.99 4.71
N GLY A 106 -7.94 3.07 3.77
CA GLY A 106 -9.08 2.98 2.86
C GLY A 106 -10.12 1.96 3.30
N VAL A 107 -11.39 2.26 3.01
CA VAL A 107 -12.53 1.41 3.34
C VAL A 107 -13.28 1.04 2.06
N GLY A 108 -13.35 -0.27 1.81
CA GLY A 108 -14.08 -0.89 0.72
C GLY A 108 -15.48 -1.37 1.12
N ARG A 109 -16.16 -2.08 0.21
CA ARG A 109 -17.42 -2.79 0.54
C ARG A 109 -17.17 -3.97 1.47
N THR A 110 -16.10 -4.72 1.25
CA THR A 110 -15.77 -5.97 1.97
C THR A 110 -14.29 -6.07 2.34
N PHE A 111 -13.56 -4.96 2.21
CA PHE A 111 -12.12 -4.93 2.48
C PHE A 111 -11.69 -3.60 3.12
N LEU A 112 -10.51 -3.63 3.73
CA LEU A 112 -9.73 -2.45 4.09
C LEU A 112 -8.49 -2.40 3.19
N SER A 113 -8.01 -1.21 2.88
CA SER A 113 -6.76 -1.01 2.13
C SER A 113 -5.86 -0.03 2.86
N ALA A 114 -4.54 -0.19 2.74
CA ALA A 114 -3.59 0.79 3.27
C ALA A 114 -2.23 0.63 2.60
N GLN A 115 -1.41 1.68 2.69
CA GLN A 115 0.00 1.63 2.31
C GLN A 115 0.89 1.21 3.48
N GLY A 116 1.79 0.28 3.21
CA GLY A 116 2.73 -0.28 4.17
C GLY A 116 3.80 -1.07 3.44
N CYS A 117 4.96 -1.29 4.04
CA CYS A 117 6.04 -2.10 3.44
C CYS A 117 6.42 -1.74 1.99
N GLY A 118 6.24 -0.47 1.57
CA GLY A 118 6.53 -0.02 0.20
C GLY A 118 5.49 -0.42 -0.87
N SER A 119 4.34 -0.97 -0.48
CA SER A 119 3.27 -1.38 -1.41
C SER A 119 1.87 -1.06 -0.89
N PHE A 120 0.87 -1.33 -1.73
CA PHE A 120 -0.54 -1.28 -1.35
C PHE A 120 -0.98 -2.66 -0.89
N HIS A 121 -1.61 -2.70 0.28
CA HIS A 121 -2.12 -3.93 0.86
C HIS A 121 -3.63 -3.85 1.06
N SER A 122 -4.26 -5.02 1.16
CA SER A 122 -5.65 -5.12 1.58
C SER A 122 -5.86 -6.31 2.51
N ARG A 123 -6.97 -6.26 3.24
CA ARG A 123 -7.51 -7.38 4.03
C ARG A 123 -9.03 -7.37 3.96
N GLY A 124 -9.65 -8.51 4.24
CA GLY A 124 -11.09 -8.57 4.46
C GLY A 124 -11.50 -7.75 5.70
N VAL A 125 -12.73 -7.26 5.70
CA VAL A 125 -13.33 -6.54 6.83
C VAL A 125 -14.67 -7.18 7.22
N ALA A 126 -14.90 -7.32 8.52
CA ALA A 126 -16.20 -7.77 9.03
C ALA A 126 -17.26 -6.67 8.82
N PRO A 127 -18.54 -7.03 8.65
CA PRO A 127 -19.63 -6.06 8.51
C PRO A 127 -19.69 -5.04 9.66
N ASP A 128 -19.49 -5.48 10.90
CA ASP A 128 -19.55 -4.62 12.09
C ASP A 128 -18.37 -3.64 12.17
N ASP A 129 -17.16 -4.11 11.81
CA ASP A 129 -15.97 -3.25 11.71
C ASP A 129 -16.15 -2.20 10.62
N ARG A 130 -16.69 -2.61 9.46
CA ARG A 130 -17.01 -1.68 8.37
C ARG A 130 -18.04 -0.64 8.83
N ALA A 131 -19.11 -1.06 9.47
CA ALA A 131 -20.13 -0.15 10.00
C ALA A 131 -19.53 0.83 11.02
N THR A 132 -18.61 0.36 11.85
CA THR A 132 -17.89 1.17 12.83
C THR A 132 -17.05 2.26 12.16
N ILE A 133 -16.19 1.92 11.21
CA ILE A 133 -15.36 2.93 10.54
C ILE A 133 -16.18 3.89 9.67
N MET A 134 -17.27 3.43 9.04
CA MET A 134 -18.17 4.30 8.29
C MET A 134 -18.84 5.35 9.20
N ARG A 135 -19.21 4.96 10.43
CA ARG A 135 -19.74 5.89 11.44
C ARG A 135 -18.70 6.92 11.86
N LEU A 136 -17.45 6.51 12.05
CA LEU A 136 -16.34 7.40 12.40
C LEU A 136 -16.03 8.38 11.26
N PHE A 137 -16.03 7.91 10.02
CA PHE A 137 -15.86 8.77 8.84
C PHE A 137 -17.00 9.78 8.72
N ALA A 138 -18.22 9.42 9.13
CA ALA A 138 -19.42 10.26 9.09
C ALA A 138 -19.65 10.95 7.74
N VAL A 139 -19.46 10.19 6.66
CA VAL A 139 -19.75 10.59 5.28
C VAL A 139 -20.74 9.61 4.66
N LYS A 140 -21.39 10.01 3.56
CA LYS A 140 -22.27 9.12 2.80
C LYS A 140 -21.50 7.87 2.34
N ASP A 141 -22.07 6.69 2.56
CA ASP A 141 -21.50 5.43 2.07
C ASP A 141 -21.66 5.34 0.53
N PRO A 142 -20.56 5.37 -0.26
CA PRO A 142 -20.64 5.31 -1.72
C PRO A 142 -20.98 3.90 -2.23
N TYR A 143 -20.95 2.87 -1.39
CA TYR A 143 -21.22 1.50 -1.79
C TYR A 143 -22.67 1.09 -1.64
N VAL A 144 -23.48 1.88 -0.95
CA VAL A 144 -24.94 1.69 -0.83
C VAL A 144 -25.59 2.43 -1.99
N ARG A 145 -26.27 1.69 -2.88
CA ARG A 145 -27.11 2.32 -3.89
C ARG A 145 -28.30 2.96 -3.18
N THR A 146 -28.42 4.28 -3.23
CA THR A 146 -29.71 4.94 -2.99
C THR A 146 -30.65 4.48 -4.11
N GLN A 147 -31.65 3.67 -3.75
CA GLN A 147 -32.80 3.42 -4.61
C GLN A 147 -33.68 4.67 -4.65
#